data_AF-A0A2V8RCV1-F1
#
_entry.id   AF-A0A2V8RCV1-F1
#
_cell.length_a   1.000
_cell.length_b   1.000
_cell.length_c   1.000
_cell.angle_alpha   90.00
_cell.angle_beta   90.00
_cell.angle_gamma   90.00
#
_symmetry.space_group_name_H-M   'P 1'
#
loop_
_entity.id
_entity.type
_entity.pdbx_description
1 polymer ?
#
loop_
_entity_poly.entity_id
_entity_poly.type
_entity_poly.pdbx_seq_one_letter_code
_entity_poly.pdbx_strand_id
1 'polypeptide(L)'
;KFGNASSVHSFGQEARAAVDRARRQVATFVGARANEIVFTSGGTEANNLAIRGVCEAAQSHGRHIITSAIEHPSVRSSVHGLEQHGWEATQLPVYDDGIVR
;
A
#
# COMPACT_ATOMS: atom_id res chain seq x y z
N LYS A 1 -4.02 10.74 -26.90
CA LYS A 1 -3.81 12.20 -26.69
C LYS A 1 -3.37 12.42 -25.25
N PHE A 2 -2.70 13.52 -24.92
CA PHE A 2 -2.20 13.79 -23.57
C PHE A 2 -3.02 14.91 -22.92
N GLY A 3 -3.20 14.85 -21.61
CA GLY A 3 -3.95 15.85 -20.84
C GLY A 3 -3.83 15.57 -19.34
N ASN A 4 -4.08 16.59 -18.52
CA ASN A 4 -4.12 16.44 -17.07
C ASN A 4 -5.48 15.85 -16.66
N ALA A 5 -5.49 14.67 -16.02
CA ALA A 5 -6.70 13.96 -15.61
C ALA A 5 -7.56 14.71 -14.55
N SER A 6 -7.04 15.81 -13.99
CA SER A 6 -7.78 16.70 -13.09
C SER A 6 -8.44 17.88 -13.81
N SER A 7 -8.21 18.06 -15.11
CA SER A 7 -8.76 19.17 -15.89
C SER A 7 -10.14 18.84 -16.46
N VAL A 8 -11.03 19.83 -16.49
CA VAL A 8 -12.42 19.67 -16.98
C VAL A 8 -12.57 19.74 -18.50
N HIS A 9 -11.56 20.21 -19.23
CA HIS A 9 -11.60 20.27 -20.70
C HIS A 9 -11.49 18.87 -21.32
N SER A 10 -11.84 18.75 -22.61
CA SER A 10 -11.93 17.47 -23.33
C SER A 10 -10.70 16.57 -23.16
N PHE A 11 -9.48 17.09 -23.32
CA PHE A 11 -8.26 16.29 -23.12
C PHE A 11 -8.08 15.77 -21.67
N GLY A 12 -8.54 16.53 -20.66
CA GLY A 12 -8.48 16.11 -19.26
C GLY A 12 -9.52 15.03 -18.94
N GLN A 13 -10.73 15.15 -19.50
CA GLN A 13 -11.77 14.12 -19.41
C GLN A 13 -11.32 12.81 -20.08
N GLU A 14 -10.66 12.88 -21.25
CA GLU A 14 -10.10 11.70 -21.93
C GLU A 14 -9.00 11.02 -21.08
N ALA A 15 -8.10 11.81 -20.49
CA ALA A 15 -7.06 11.30 -19.60
C ALA A 15 -7.66 10.66 -18.33
N ARG A 16 -8.67 11.28 -17.73
CA ARG A 16 -9.40 10.74 -16.57
C ARG A 16 -10.07 9.40 -16.90
N ALA A 17 -10.75 9.32 -18.04
CA ALA A 17 -11.40 8.11 -18.49
C ALA A 17 -10.41 6.94 -18.70
N ALA A 18 -9.20 7.23 -19.18
CA ALA A 18 -8.13 6.25 -19.32
C ALA A 18 -7.65 5.71 -17.95
N VAL A 19 -7.41 6.60 -16.98
CA VAL A 19 -7.03 6.21 -15.61
C VAL A 19 -8.13 5.39 -14.94
N ASP A 20 -9.39 5.80 -15.08
CA ASP A 20 -10.52 5.08 -14.49
C ASP A 20 -10.75 3.71 -15.15
N ARG A 21 -10.46 3.57 -16.46
CA ARG A 21 -10.43 2.27 -17.13
C ARG A 21 -9.35 1.36 -16.55
N ALA A 22 -8.11 1.86 -16.43
CA ALA A 22 -7.01 1.11 -15.84
C ALA A 22 -7.34 0.65 -14.40
N ARG A 23 -7.93 1.54 -13.61
CA ARG A 23 -8.37 1.24 -12.23
C ARG A 23 -9.37 0.09 -12.19
N ARG A 24 -10.37 0.08 -13.08
CA ARG A 24 -11.35 -1.01 -13.19
C ARG A 24 -10.72 -2.34 -13.60
N GLN A 25 -9.75 -2.30 -14.52
CA GLN A 25 -9.04 -3.50 -14.96
C GLN A 25 -8.25 -4.14 -13.82
N VAL A 26 -7.48 -3.34 -13.07
CA VAL A 26 -6.73 -3.82 -11.90
C VAL A 26 -7.68 -4.34 -10.82
N ALA A 27 -8.72 -3.58 -10.48
CA ALA A 27 -9.74 -3.98 -9.51
C ALA A 27 -10.35 -5.35 -9.84
N THR A 28 -10.76 -5.54 -11.10
CA THR A 28 -11.32 -6.81 -11.58
C THR A 28 -10.32 -7.95 -11.45
N PHE A 29 -9.06 -7.70 -11.80
CA PHE A 29 -7.99 -8.72 -11.74
C PHE A 29 -7.74 -9.22 -10.32
N VAL A 30 -7.78 -8.34 -9.30
CA VAL A 30 -7.53 -8.70 -7.89
C VAL A 30 -8.81 -8.96 -7.09
N GLY A 31 -9.99 -8.94 -7.71
CA GLY A 31 -11.27 -9.16 -7.02
C GLY A 31 -11.73 -8.04 -6.09
N ALA A 32 -11.30 -6.80 -6.33
CA ALA A 32 -11.64 -5.62 -5.55
C ALA A 32 -12.62 -4.68 -6.27
N ARG A 33 -13.13 -3.67 -5.57
CA ARG A 33 -13.89 -2.56 -6.16
C ARG A 33 -12.95 -1.50 -6.72
N ALA A 34 -13.39 -0.78 -7.74
CA ALA A 34 -12.56 0.27 -8.36
C ALA A 34 -12.16 1.37 -7.36
N ASN A 35 -12.99 1.70 -6.38
CA ASN A 35 -12.68 2.69 -5.35
C ASN A 35 -11.72 2.17 -4.24
N GLU A 36 -11.40 0.88 -4.23
CA GLU A 36 -10.42 0.28 -3.32
C GLU A 36 -9.00 0.29 -3.92
N ILE A 37 -8.85 0.60 -5.22
CA ILE A 37 -7.56 0.70 -5.89
C ILE A 37 -7.03 2.13 -5.79
N VAL A 38 -5.82 2.29 -5.28
CA VAL A 38 -5.04 3.54 -5.30
C VAL A 38 -3.79 3.32 -6.14
N PHE A 39 -3.51 4.22 -7.07
CA PHE A 39 -2.26 4.18 -7.84
C PHE A 39 -1.20 5.01 -7.12
N THR A 40 -0.10 4.37 -6.76
CA THR A 40 1.10 5.01 -6.20
C THR A 40 2.24 4.99 -7.23
N SER A 41 3.36 5.62 -6.93
CA SER A 41 4.58 5.58 -7.76
C SER A 41 5.27 4.21 -7.77
N GLY A 42 4.94 3.31 -6.84
CA GLY A 42 5.47 1.95 -6.79
C GLY A 42 5.25 1.24 -5.46
N GLY A 43 5.85 0.04 -5.33
CA GLY A 43 5.69 -0.83 -4.17
C GLY A 43 6.22 -0.24 -2.86
N THR A 44 7.30 0.53 -2.90
CA THR A 44 7.84 1.20 -1.70
C THR A 44 6.86 2.22 -1.11
N GLU A 45 6.25 3.05 -1.97
CA GLU A 45 5.24 4.01 -1.53
C GLU A 45 3.97 3.30 -1.08
N ALA A 46 3.52 2.27 -1.81
CA ALA A 46 2.33 1.49 -1.45
C ALA A 46 2.48 0.82 -0.07
N ASN A 47 3.62 0.19 0.21
CA ASN A 47 3.87 -0.45 1.50
C ASN A 47 3.91 0.58 2.64
N ASN A 48 4.55 1.74 2.43
CA ASN A 48 4.57 2.80 3.44
C ASN A 48 3.17 3.34 3.72
N LEU A 49 2.39 3.61 2.67
CA LEU A 49 1.02 4.09 2.79
C LEU A 49 0.15 3.11 3.58
N ALA A 50 0.21 1.82 3.23
CA ALA A 50 -0.58 0.78 3.89
C ALA A 50 -0.17 0.58 5.36
N ILE A 51 1.11 0.36 5.63
CA ILE A 51 1.61 0.03 6.98
C ILE A 51 1.42 1.22 7.92
N ARG A 52 1.96 2.39 7.55
CA ARG A 52 1.87 3.57 8.41
C ARG A 52 0.43 4.04 8.55
N GLY A 53 -0.32 4.08 7.46
CA GLY A 53 -1.72 4.53 7.47
C GLY A 53 -2.60 3.69 8.38
N VAL A 54 -2.48 2.35 8.33
CA VAL A 54 -3.23 1.46 9.22
C VAL A 54 -2.79 1.62 10.67
N CYS A 55 -1.48 1.67 10.92
CA CYS A 55 -0.96 1.82 12.28
C CYS A 55 -1.40 3.15 12.92
N GLU A 56 -1.21 4.27 12.23
CA GLU A 56 -1.61 5.59 12.71
C GLU A 56 -3.13 5.68 12.93
N ALA A 57 -3.94 5.09 12.05
CA ALA A 57 -5.39 5.04 12.22
C ALA A 57 -5.85 4.13 13.37
N ALA A 58 -5.12 3.05 13.64
CA ALA A 58 -5.46 2.05 14.67
C ALA A 58 -4.80 2.32 16.03
N GLN A 59 -4.07 3.42 16.19
CA GLN A 59 -3.24 3.71 17.37
C GLN A 59 -3.99 3.61 18.72
N SER A 60 -5.29 3.88 18.73
CA SER A 60 -6.15 3.74 19.93
C SER A 60 -6.38 2.29 20.37
N HIS A 61 -6.16 1.32 19.50
CA HIS A 61 -6.33 -0.12 19.77
C HIS A 61 -5.04 -0.79 20.24
N GLY A 62 -3.93 -0.06 20.28
CA GLY A 62 -2.61 -0.56 20.66
C GLY A 62 -1.54 -0.13 19.66
N ARG A 63 -0.29 -0.47 19.99
CA ARG A 63 0.88 -0.14 19.18
C ARG A 63 1.79 -1.34 18.94
N HIS A 64 1.17 -2.49 18.66
CA HIS A 64 1.89 -3.73 18.39
C HIS A 64 1.73 -4.15 16.93
N ILE A 65 2.84 -4.54 16.31
CA ILE A 65 2.92 -4.97 14.91
C ILE A 65 3.49 -6.38 14.88
N ILE A 66 2.94 -7.23 14.03
CA ILE A 66 3.50 -8.54 13.72
C ILE A 66 3.96 -8.54 12.26
N THR A 67 5.19 -8.94 12.01
CA THR A 67 5.79 -9.00 10.66
C THR A 67 6.65 -10.26 10.50
N SER A 68 7.12 -10.55 9.28
CA SER A 68 8.00 -11.69 9.02
C SER A 68 9.48 -11.30 8.91
N ALA A 69 10.37 -12.27 9.10
CA ALA A 69 11.81 -12.06 8.92
C ALA A 69 12.27 -11.92 7.46
N ILE A 70 11.40 -12.25 6.50
CA ILE A 70 11.72 -12.31 5.07
C ILE A 70 11.15 -11.14 4.25
N GLU A 71 10.65 -10.11 4.93
CA GLU A 71 10.06 -8.95 4.28
C GLU A 71 11.06 -8.13 3.43
N HIS A 72 10.56 -7.60 2.32
CA HIS A 72 11.29 -6.67 1.47
C HIS A 72 11.75 -5.43 2.29
N PRO A 73 12.90 -4.80 1.98
CA PRO A 73 13.38 -3.61 2.70
C PRO A 73 12.34 -2.50 2.87
N SER A 74 11.46 -2.29 1.88
CA SER A 74 10.39 -1.28 1.99
C SER A 74 9.42 -1.52 3.16
N VAL A 75 9.13 -2.77 3.51
CA VAL A 75 8.30 -3.12 4.67
C VAL A 75 9.11 -2.99 5.96
N ARG A 76 10.32 -3.57 5.99
CA ARG A 76 11.20 -3.53 7.17
C ARG A 76 11.52 -2.09 7.59
N SER A 77 11.82 -1.20 6.64
CA SER A 77 12.07 0.21 6.92
C SER A 77 10.83 0.93 7.44
N SER A 78 9.62 0.61 6.94
CA SER A 78 8.38 1.19 7.48
C SER A 78 8.12 0.76 8.92
N VAL A 79 8.30 -0.52 9.23
CA VAL A 79 8.14 -1.04 10.60
C VAL A 79 9.19 -0.43 11.53
N HIS A 80 10.45 -0.39 11.12
CA HIS A 80 11.52 0.24 11.92
C HIS A 80 11.26 1.72 12.19
N GLY A 81 10.75 2.45 11.20
CA GLY A 81 10.31 3.83 11.39
C GLY A 81 9.21 3.95 12.46
N LEU A 82 8.26 3.01 12.50
CA LEU A 82 7.21 2.99 13.53
C LEU A 82 7.77 2.63 14.92
N GLU A 83 8.75 1.73 15.02
CA GLU A 83 9.43 1.42 16.29
C GLU A 83 10.05 2.67 16.91
N GLN A 84 10.69 3.52 16.08
CA GLN A 84 11.23 4.82 16.51
C GLN A 84 10.16 5.78 17.06
N HIS A 85 8.87 5.53 16.75
CA HIS A 85 7.72 6.29 17.23
C HIS A 85 6.94 5.55 18.34
N GLY A 86 7.59 4.60 19.02
CA GLY A 86 7.03 3.91 20.19
C GLY A 86 6.02 2.82 19.84
N TRP A 87 6.17 2.20 18.67
CA TRP A 87 5.53 0.92 18.35
C TRP A 87 6.43 -0.24 18.74
N GLU A 88 5.84 -1.36 19.10
CA GLU A 88 6.53 -2.62 19.34
C GLU A 88 6.30 -3.54 18.13
N ALA A 89 7.35 -4.18 17.62
CA ALA A 89 7.25 -5.13 16.52
C ALA A 89 7.72 -6.52 16.95
N THR A 90 6.90 -7.53 16.67
CA THR A 90 7.29 -8.94 16.72
C THR A 90 7.61 -9.42 15.31
N GLN A 91 8.86 -9.82 15.10
CA GLN A 91 9.32 -10.42 13.85
C GLN A 91 9.28 -11.94 13.96
N LEU A 92 8.43 -12.58 13.17
CA LEU A 92 8.29 -14.02 13.12
C LEU A 92 9.44 -14.65 12.33
N PRO A 93 10.08 -15.73 12.83
CA PRO A 93 11.10 -16.45 12.10
C PRO A 93 10.49 -17.17 10.89
N VAL A 94 11.35 -17.58 9.97
CA VAL A 94 11.00 -18.38 8.80
C VAL A 94 11.58 -19.78 8.97
N TYR A 95 10.84 -20.79 8.52
CA TYR A 95 11.34 -22.17 8.45
C TYR A 95 12.19 -22.38 7.18
N ASP A 96 12.90 -23.49 7.10
CA ASP A 96 13.83 -23.79 6.00
C ASP A 96 13.17 -23.85 4.60
N ASP A 97 11.84 -23.99 4.54
CA ASP A 97 11.03 -23.97 3.32
C ASP A 97 10.58 -22.56 2.90
N GLY A 98 10.97 -21.52 3.63
CA GLY A 98 10.58 -20.14 3.36
C GLY A 98 9.18 -19.77 3.87
N ILE A 99 8.54 -20.62 4.67
CA ILE A 99 7.19 -20.41 5.21
C ILE A 99 7.26 -19.85 6.64
N VAL A 100 6.31 -18.99 7.02
CA VAL A 100 6.08 -18.52 8.40
C VAL A 100 4.86 -19.26 8.96
N ARG A 101 4.94 -19.79 10.19
CA ARG A 101 3.86 -20.54 10.87
C ARG A 101 3.83 -20.23 12.35
#